data_AF-A0A661LMY2-F1
#
_entry.id   AF-A0A661LMY2-F1
#
_cell.length_a   1.000
_cell.length_b   1.000
_cell.length_c   1.000
_cell.angle_alpha   90.00
_cell.angle_beta   90.00
_cell.angle_gamma   90.00
#
_symmetry.space_group_name_H-M   'P 1'
#
loop_
_entity.id
_entity.type
_entity.pdbx_description
1 polymer ?
#
loop_
_entity_poly.entity_id
_entity_poly.type
_entity_poly.pdbx_seq_one_letter_code
_entity_poly.pdbx_strand_id
1 'polypeptide(L)'
;RKETDILDVWFDSGVSYAAVMEKRDYLDSPADLYLEGSDQHRGWFHSSLLCSVGTRGIAPYKSVLTHGFVVDGQGKAMHKSAGNVISPEELINKYGAEILRLWVAGEDYTDNIRLSNEILQRLTEAYRRIRNTCRYLLGNLHDFDPETDSVPYDQMQELDRWVLHQLQELSARVLRAYEKFEFHVVYHNLHNFCVLDLSSFYLDIIKDRLYTSPKTSMARRSAQTAMNEILETLVRLMAPVLSFTADEIWQHMKGNRRAESVHMVTFMPVREEYRDAELAARWEEIISVRKEVTRVLEQARKNKEIGHSLDATVKLGLSKELMAKLAPYADELRSIFIVSSVELISMDDMEGGQLSEAIPGLKILVSASAAPKCERCWVHDNTIGQSEEHPTLCKRCVDALGQIGK
;
A
#
# COMPACT_ATOMS: atom_id res chain seq x y z
N ARG A 1 34.41 10.86 59.79
CA ARG A 1 33.23 11.70 59.46
C ARG A 1 32.62 11.11 58.20
N LYS A 2 31.29 10.97 58.10
CA LYS A 2 30.63 10.53 56.85
C LYS A 2 30.64 11.69 55.86
N GLU A 3 30.82 11.39 54.58
CA GLU A 3 30.61 12.34 53.50
C GLU A 3 29.13 12.76 53.40
N THR A 4 28.89 14.02 53.03
CA THR A 4 27.54 14.62 52.89
C THR A 4 27.22 15.05 51.47
N ASP A 5 28.21 15.04 50.57
CA ASP A 5 28.00 15.32 49.16
C ASP A 5 27.14 14.24 48.47
N ILE A 6 26.42 14.65 47.43
CA ILE A 6 25.60 13.78 46.59
C ILE A 6 26.23 13.63 45.20
N LEU A 7 25.83 12.60 44.47
CA LEU A 7 26.24 12.40 43.09
C LEU A 7 25.42 13.27 42.13
N ASP A 8 26.03 13.60 40.99
CA ASP A 8 25.37 14.27 39.89
C ASP A 8 24.32 13.36 39.23
N VAL A 9 23.22 13.93 38.78
CA VAL A 9 22.13 13.20 38.10
C VAL A 9 22.58 12.54 36.80
N TRP A 10 23.64 13.06 36.16
CA TRP A 10 24.27 12.40 35.01
C TRP A 10 25.04 11.15 35.40
N PHE A 11 25.56 11.06 36.62
CA PHE A 11 26.13 9.81 37.13
C PHE A 11 25.02 8.78 37.35
N ASP A 12 23.92 9.17 38.00
CA ASP A 12 22.78 8.29 38.26
C ASP A 12 22.24 7.66 36.97
N SER A 13 21.99 8.49 35.94
CA SER A 13 21.56 8.00 34.63
C SER A 13 22.68 7.27 33.87
N GLY A 14 23.93 7.73 33.99
CA GLY A 14 25.10 7.13 33.34
C GLY A 14 25.46 5.73 33.83
N VAL A 15 24.95 5.29 34.98
CA VAL A 15 25.12 3.91 35.45
C VAL A 15 23.88 3.03 35.22
N SER A 16 22.93 3.46 34.38
CA SER A 16 21.71 2.70 34.11
C SER A 16 21.99 1.33 33.50
N TYR A 17 23.01 1.16 32.64
CA TYR A 17 23.39 -0.15 32.12
C TYR A 17 23.77 -1.13 33.25
N ALA A 18 24.44 -0.64 34.30
CA ALA A 18 24.83 -1.43 35.46
C ALA A 18 23.65 -1.69 36.42
N ALA A 19 22.79 -0.69 36.61
CA ALA A 19 21.68 -0.76 37.55
C ALA A 19 20.45 -1.48 36.96
N VAL A 20 20.33 -1.53 35.63
CA VAL A 20 19.17 -2.05 34.91
C VAL A 20 19.56 -3.23 34.04
N MET A 21 20.39 -3.03 33.01
CA MET A 21 20.70 -4.09 32.01
C MET A 21 21.39 -5.28 32.67
N GLU A 22 22.46 -5.04 33.44
CA GLU A 22 23.21 -6.12 34.13
C GLU A 22 22.45 -6.75 35.30
N LYS A 23 21.41 -6.10 35.82
CA LYS A 23 20.63 -6.59 36.98
C LYS A 23 19.44 -7.44 36.61
N ARG A 24 19.05 -7.45 35.33
CA ARG A 24 17.86 -8.14 34.84
C ARG A 24 18.35 -9.22 33.87
N ASP A 25 18.13 -10.47 34.25
CA ASP A 25 18.56 -11.65 33.49
C ASP A 25 17.97 -11.76 32.08
N TYR A 26 16.85 -11.09 31.82
CA TYR A 26 16.21 -11.00 30.50
C TYR A 26 16.74 -9.85 29.62
N LEU A 27 17.75 -9.09 30.06
CA LEU A 27 18.35 -7.99 29.31
C LEU A 27 19.82 -8.27 29.01
N ASP A 28 20.22 -7.97 27.77
CA ASP A 28 21.62 -8.10 27.35
C ASP A 28 22.42 -6.83 27.67
N SER A 29 23.65 -7.00 28.14
CA SER A 29 24.63 -5.93 28.30
C SER A 29 25.91 -6.31 27.54
N PRO A 30 26.36 -5.51 26.55
CA PRO A 30 25.84 -4.20 26.14
C PRO A 30 24.52 -4.27 25.36
N ALA A 31 23.70 -3.21 25.49
CA ALA A 31 22.44 -3.04 24.76
C ALA A 31 22.67 -2.97 23.25
N ASP A 32 21.74 -3.47 22.43
CA ASP A 32 21.88 -3.35 20.96
C ASP A 32 21.84 -1.90 20.47
N LEU A 33 20.96 -1.09 21.05
CA LEU A 33 20.73 0.29 20.65
C LEU A 33 20.42 1.19 21.83
N TYR A 34 21.08 2.34 21.89
CA TYR A 34 20.63 3.51 22.64
C TYR A 34 20.01 4.52 21.66
N LEU A 35 18.82 5.04 21.98
CA LEU A 35 18.06 5.97 21.13
C LEU A 35 17.54 7.13 21.97
N GLU A 36 18.00 8.35 21.69
CA GLU A 36 17.54 9.58 22.36
C GLU A 36 17.76 10.82 21.47
N GLY A 37 17.34 11.99 21.95
CA GLY A 37 17.56 13.27 21.29
C GLY A 37 19.04 13.65 21.15
N SER A 38 19.34 14.49 20.15
CA SER A 38 20.70 14.97 19.84
C SER A 38 21.43 15.64 21.02
N ASP A 39 20.71 16.19 22.01
CA ASP A 39 21.28 16.74 23.23
C ASP A 39 21.98 15.68 24.12
N GLN A 40 21.60 14.41 23.99
CA GLN A 40 22.15 13.33 24.82
C GLN A 40 23.59 12.93 24.46
N HIS A 41 24.14 13.41 23.33
CA HIS A 41 25.58 13.29 23.03
C HIS A 41 26.47 13.89 24.11
N ARG A 42 25.98 14.89 24.85
CA ARG A 42 26.68 15.51 25.99
C ARG A 42 26.04 15.17 27.34
N GLY A 43 24.92 14.46 27.31
CA GLY A 43 24.19 13.98 28.49
C GLY A 43 24.38 12.48 28.67
N TRP A 44 23.28 11.74 28.55
CA TRP A 44 23.21 10.34 28.93
C TRP A 44 24.12 9.41 28.13
N PHE A 45 24.30 9.64 26.82
CA PHE A 45 25.24 8.82 26.02
C PHE A 45 26.67 8.99 26.53
N HIS A 46 27.05 10.23 26.84
CA HIS A 46 28.40 10.55 27.31
C HIS A 46 28.67 9.95 28.68
N SER A 47 27.78 10.20 29.65
CA SER A 47 27.96 9.69 31.00
C SER A 47 27.92 8.16 31.04
N SER A 48 27.04 7.54 30.27
CA SER A 48 26.96 6.07 30.15
C SER A 48 28.23 5.46 29.56
N LEU A 49 28.74 6.06 28.48
CA LEU A 49 29.97 5.62 27.85
C LEU A 49 31.16 5.72 28.81
N LEU A 50 31.33 6.87 29.47
CA LEU A 50 32.43 7.08 30.42
C LEU A 50 32.36 6.10 31.59
N CYS A 51 31.19 5.93 32.20
CA CYS A 51 31.02 5.04 33.33
C CYS A 51 31.29 3.58 32.93
N SER A 52 30.75 3.13 31.79
CA SER A 52 30.95 1.76 31.29
C SER A 52 32.38 1.49 30.88
N VAL A 53 33.01 2.36 30.10
CA VAL A 53 34.41 2.19 29.72
C VAL A 53 35.31 2.21 30.95
N GLY A 54 35.06 3.11 31.91
CA GLY A 54 35.84 3.23 33.13
C GLY A 54 35.77 2.01 34.07
N THR A 55 34.72 1.19 33.96
CA THR A 55 34.49 0.06 34.89
C THR A 55 34.48 -1.31 34.21
N ARG A 56 34.09 -1.41 32.93
CA ARG A 56 33.97 -2.64 32.13
C ARG A 56 34.92 -2.66 30.93
N GLY A 57 35.52 -1.53 30.57
CA GLY A 57 36.42 -1.42 29.41
C GLY A 57 35.71 -1.45 28.04
N ILE A 58 34.37 -1.41 28.02
CA ILE A 58 33.55 -1.45 26.80
C ILE A 58 32.43 -0.41 26.86
N ALA A 59 31.89 -0.03 25.70
CA ALA A 59 30.69 0.81 25.63
C ALA A 59 29.46 0.02 26.14
N PRO A 60 28.45 0.68 26.74
CA PRO A 60 27.25 0.01 27.26
C PRO A 60 26.22 -0.29 26.17
N TYR A 61 26.51 0.07 24.92
CA TYR A 61 25.67 -0.11 23.75
C TYR A 61 26.51 -0.55 22.54
N LYS A 62 25.90 -1.28 21.61
CA LYS A 62 26.49 -1.66 20.32
C LYS A 62 26.29 -0.57 19.26
N SER A 63 25.15 0.13 19.31
CA SER A 63 24.81 1.22 18.39
C SER A 63 24.16 2.40 19.13
N VAL A 64 24.25 3.59 18.55
CA VAL A 64 23.53 4.80 18.99
C VAL A 64 22.74 5.35 17.81
N LEU A 65 21.47 5.67 18.04
CA LEU A 65 20.63 6.40 17.10
C LEU A 65 20.17 7.70 17.75
N THR A 66 20.19 8.78 16.99
CA THR A 66 19.82 10.10 17.49
C THR A 66 18.72 10.71 16.66
N HIS A 67 17.79 11.41 17.31
CA HIS A 67 16.76 12.17 16.62
C HIS A 67 16.82 13.67 16.93
N GLY A 68 16.28 14.47 16.03
CA GLY A 68 16.10 15.90 16.21
C GLY A 68 15.00 16.24 17.21
N PHE A 69 14.80 17.54 17.43
CA PHE A 69 13.76 18.06 18.31
C PHE A 69 12.45 18.24 17.55
N VAL A 70 11.34 18.12 18.28
CA VAL A 70 10.04 18.51 17.74
C VAL A 70 9.92 20.03 17.76
N VAL A 71 9.60 20.60 16.60
CA VAL A 71 9.42 22.04 16.36
C VAL A 71 8.02 22.30 15.80
N ASP A 72 7.55 23.54 15.88
CA ASP A 72 6.25 23.91 15.28
C ASP A 72 6.28 23.83 13.75
N GLY A 73 5.13 24.03 13.10
CA GLY A 73 5.02 23.99 11.63
C GLY A 73 5.93 25.00 10.88
N GLN A 74 6.37 26.07 11.55
CA GLN A 74 7.31 27.06 11.01
C GLN A 74 8.78 26.68 11.28
N GLY A 75 9.04 25.59 12.01
CA GLY A 75 10.37 25.15 12.39
C GLY A 75 10.93 25.85 13.64
N LYS A 76 10.09 26.52 14.43
CA LYS A 76 10.52 27.19 15.66
C LYS A 76 10.38 26.26 16.87
N ALA A 77 11.29 26.43 17.83
CA ALA A 77 11.21 25.74 19.10
C ALA A 77 9.86 26.02 19.81
N MET A 78 9.29 24.98 20.40
CA MET A 78 8.01 25.08 21.09
C MET A 78 8.21 25.52 22.54
N HIS A 79 7.56 26.63 22.93
CA HIS A 79 7.61 27.17 24.29
C HIS A 79 6.23 27.65 24.74
N LYS A 80 5.87 27.39 26.00
CA LYS A 80 4.54 27.76 26.56
C LYS A 80 4.24 29.26 26.38
N SER A 81 5.25 30.12 26.54
CA SER A 81 5.14 31.57 26.36
C SER A 81 4.87 32.01 24.92
N ALA A 82 5.26 31.20 23.93
CA ALA A 82 5.00 31.45 22.52
C ALA A 82 3.63 30.91 22.05
N GLY A 83 2.91 30.16 22.91
CA GLY A 83 1.60 29.60 22.61
C GLY A 83 1.60 28.55 21.49
N ASN A 84 2.77 28.07 21.06
CA ASN A 84 2.95 27.11 19.97
C ASN A 84 3.20 25.67 20.45
N VAL A 85 3.06 25.40 21.75
CA VAL A 85 3.19 24.05 22.32
C VAL A 85 1.92 23.27 22.05
N ILE A 86 2.08 22.05 21.53
CA ILE A 86 1.00 21.09 21.36
C ILE A 86 1.28 19.90 22.28
N SER A 87 0.38 19.58 23.20
CA SER A 87 0.59 18.45 24.11
C SER A 87 0.29 17.12 23.41
N PRO A 88 1.07 16.04 23.66
CA PRO A 88 0.78 14.72 23.11
C PRO A 88 -0.62 14.20 23.49
N GLU A 89 -1.09 14.48 24.69
CA GLU A 89 -2.41 14.06 25.17
C GLU A 89 -3.55 14.71 24.37
N GLU A 90 -3.46 16.01 24.08
CA GLU A 90 -4.42 16.69 23.19
C GLU A 90 -4.45 16.07 21.80
N LEU A 91 -3.28 15.70 21.25
CA LEU A 91 -3.19 15.06 19.94
C LEU A 91 -3.81 13.66 19.94
N ILE A 92 -3.54 12.86 20.96
CA ILE A 92 -4.10 11.52 21.09
C ILE A 92 -5.62 11.61 21.24
N ASN A 93 -6.14 12.53 22.05
CA ASN A 93 -7.58 12.72 22.22
C ASN A 93 -8.28 13.20 20.94
N LYS A 94 -7.59 14.01 20.13
CA LYS A 94 -8.17 14.60 18.91
C LYS A 94 -8.05 13.70 17.67
N TYR A 95 -6.91 13.07 17.47
CA TYR A 95 -6.59 12.31 16.24
C TYR A 95 -6.40 10.81 16.47
N GLY A 96 -6.23 10.38 17.73
CA GLY A 96 -5.86 9.02 18.09
C GLY A 96 -4.34 8.81 18.11
N ALA A 97 -3.89 7.88 18.95
CA ALA A 97 -2.47 7.53 19.08
C ALA A 97 -1.85 7.06 17.74
N GLU A 98 -2.65 6.40 16.90
CA GLU A 98 -2.20 5.89 15.61
C GLU A 98 -1.71 7.00 14.67
N ILE A 99 -2.39 8.15 14.64
CA ILE A 99 -1.99 9.27 13.79
C ILE A 99 -0.69 9.89 14.28
N LEU A 100 -0.47 9.94 15.60
CA LEU A 100 0.79 10.42 16.15
C LEU A 100 1.95 9.47 15.81
N ARG A 101 1.73 8.14 15.87
CA ARG A 101 2.73 7.15 15.44
C ARG A 101 3.06 7.26 13.96
N LEU A 102 2.03 7.46 13.13
CA LEU A 102 2.19 7.64 11.70
C LEU A 102 2.93 8.94 11.36
N TRP A 103 2.70 10.01 12.13
CA TRP A 103 3.48 11.25 12.03
C TRP A 103 4.95 11.01 12.34
N VAL A 104 5.28 10.39 13.48
CA VAL A 104 6.67 10.07 13.82
C VAL A 104 7.33 9.21 12.73
N ALA A 105 6.62 8.20 12.23
CA ALA A 105 7.13 7.34 11.18
C ALA A 105 7.26 8.05 9.83
N GLY A 106 6.46 9.09 9.54
CA GLY A 106 6.45 9.78 8.25
C GLY A 106 7.51 10.87 8.12
N GLU A 107 8.17 11.25 9.21
CA GLU A 107 9.14 12.34 9.23
C GLU A 107 10.58 11.80 9.19
N ASP A 108 11.50 12.58 8.63
CA ASP A 108 12.94 12.32 8.77
C ASP A 108 13.40 12.80 10.14
N TYR A 109 13.56 11.85 11.07
CA TYR A 109 13.94 12.15 12.45
C TYR A 109 15.40 12.59 12.59
N THR A 110 16.24 12.49 11.55
CA THR A 110 17.63 12.94 11.63
C THR A 110 17.73 14.46 11.72
N ASP A 111 16.69 15.15 11.25
CA ASP A 111 16.48 16.59 11.37
C ASP A 111 15.43 16.92 12.47
N ASN A 112 15.24 18.22 12.72
CA ASN A 112 14.13 18.68 13.55
C ASN A 112 12.78 18.36 12.89
N ILE A 113 11.89 17.76 13.67
CA ILE A 113 10.62 17.20 13.21
C ILE A 113 9.51 18.23 13.37
N ARG A 114 8.79 18.54 12.30
CA ARG A 114 7.74 19.57 12.32
C ARG A 114 6.41 19.01 12.76
N LEU A 115 5.70 19.74 13.61
CA LEU A 115 4.36 19.42 14.07
C LEU A 115 3.40 20.58 13.82
N SER A 116 2.34 20.31 13.07
CA SER A 116 1.25 21.27 12.85
C SER A 116 -0.09 20.56 12.64
N ASN A 117 -1.19 21.28 12.84
CA ASN A 117 -2.53 20.73 12.59
C ASN A 117 -2.72 20.35 11.11
N GLU A 118 -2.15 21.11 10.17
CA GLU A 118 -2.22 20.81 8.74
C GLU A 118 -1.49 19.50 8.40
N ILE A 119 -0.31 19.27 9.00
CA ILE A 119 0.44 18.00 8.84
C ILE A 119 -0.42 16.83 9.33
N LEU A 120 -0.98 16.94 10.53
CA LEU A 120 -1.81 15.89 11.13
C LEU A 120 -3.09 15.61 10.34
N GLN A 121 -3.71 16.64 9.75
CA GLN A 121 -4.87 16.47 8.86
C GLN A 121 -4.50 15.72 7.59
N ARG A 122 -3.38 16.06 6.94
CA ARG A 122 -2.89 15.32 5.76
C ARG A 122 -2.60 13.86 6.10
N LEU A 123 -1.99 13.59 7.25
CA LEU A 123 -1.73 12.23 7.72
C LEU A 123 -3.01 11.47 8.04
N THR A 124 -4.04 12.14 8.56
CA THR A 124 -5.36 11.54 8.76
C THR A 124 -5.98 11.07 7.44
N GLU A 125 -5.87 11.85 6.36
CA GLU A 125 -6.32 11.44 5.04
C GLU A 125 -5.50 10.28 4.47
N ALA A 126 -4.17 10.30 4.64
CA ALA A 126 -3.30 9.20 4.23
C ALA A 126 -3.65 7.90 4.97
N TYR A 127 -3.84 7.98 6.30
CA TYR A 127 -4.29 6.87 7.13
C TYR A 127 -5.64 6.30 6.65
N ARG A 128 -6.62 7.17 6.35
CA ARG A 128 -7.93 6.76 5.83
C ARG A 128 -7.81 5.97 4.53
N ARG A 129 -6.88 6.34 3.64
CA ARG A 129 -6.63 5.60 2.39
C ARG A 129 -6.11 4.18 2.65
N ILE A 130 -5.13 4.03 3.55
CA ILE A 130 -4.61 2.71 3.96
C ILE A 130 -5.73 1.86 4.58
N ARG A 131 -6.47 2.42 5.55
CA ARG A 131 -7.58 1.73 6.23
C ARG A 131 -8.69 1.32 5.27
N ASN A 132 -9.10 2.21 4.37
CA ASN A 132 -10.15 1.91 3.39
C ASN A 132 -9.72 0.83 2.39
N THR A 133 -8.44 0.81 2.01
CA THR A 133 -7.88 -0.24 1.15
C THR A 133 -7.96 -1.59 1.85
N CYS A 134 -7.51 -1.69 3.10
CA CYS A 134 -7.60 -2.93 3.89
C CYS A 134 -9.06 -3.37 4.12
N ARG A 135 -9.98 -2.42 4.38
CA ARG A 135 -11.42 -2.70 4.49
C ARG A 135 -11.98 -3.28 3.19
N TYR A 136 -11.57 -2.75 2.04
CA TYR A 136 -11.99 -3.26 0.74
C TYR A 136 -11.48 -4.69 0.52
N LEU A 137 -10.21 -4.97 0.87
CA LEU A 137 -9.66 -6.32 0.81
C LEU A 137 -10.49 -7.29 1.68
N LEU A 138 -10.68 -6.97 2.96
CA LEU A 138 -11.50 -7.77 3.89
C LEU A 138 -12.91 -8.05 3.36
N GLY A 139 -13.61 -7.02 2.87
CA GLY A 139 -14.97 -7.16 2.37
C GLY A 139 -15.09 -8.11 1.16
N ASN A 140 -14.06 -8.20 0.34
CA ASN A 140 -14.01 -9.10 -0.81
C ASN A 140 -13.47 -10.50 -0.48
N LEU A 141 -12.97 -10.72 0.73
CA LEU A 141 -12.51 -12.01 1.23
C LEU A 141 -13.55 -12.71 2.13
N HIS A 142 -14.75 -12.13 2.30
CA HIS A 142 -15.79 -12.65 3.20
C HIS A 142 -16.29 -14.06 2.86
N ASP A 143 -16.07 -14.58 1.65
CA ASP A 143 -16.44 -15.93 1.19
C ASP A 143 -15.24 -16.73 0.64
N PHE A 144 -14.02 -16.30 0.99
CA PHE A 144 -12.78 -16.97 0.64
C PHE A 144 -12.23 -17.73 1.84
N ASP A 145 -11.89 -19.00 1.63
CA ASP A 145 -11.12 -19.82 2.56
C ASP A 145 -9.73 -20.11 1.94
N PRO A 146 -8.64 -19.54 2.50
CA PRO A 146 -7.29 -19.75 1.97
C PRO A 146 -6.87 -21.23 1.89
N GLU A 147 -7.43 -22.12 2.72
CA GLU A 147 -7.05 -23.55 2.71
C GLU A 147 -7.66 -24.32 1.53
N THR A 148 -8.82 -23.89 1.02
CA THR A 148 -9.56 -24.63 -0.01
C THR A 148 -9.74 -23.88 -1.32
N ASP A 149 -9.72 -22.55 -1.28
CA ASP A 149 -10.04 -21.69 -2.42
C ASP A 149 -8.80 -21.09 -3.10
N SER A 150 -7.62 -21.20 -2.50
CA SER A 150 -6.39 -20.63 -3.05
C SER A 150 -6.01 -21.22 -4.41
N VAL A 151 -5.59 -20.36 -5.33
CA VAL A 151 -5.18 -20.73 -6.68
C VAL A 151 -3.65 -20.80 -6.77
N PRO A 152 -3.06 -21.89 -7.33
CA PRO A 152 -1.62 -21.95 -7.58
C PRO A 152 -1.12 -20.80 -8.46
N TYR A 153 0.06 -20.26 -8.16
CA TYR A 153 0.59 -19.05 -8.80
C TYR A 153 0.66 -19.14 -10.33
N ASP A 154 1.06 -20.29 -10.87
CA ASP A 154 1.16 -20.54 -12.31
C ASP A 154 -0.21 -20.55 -13.03
N GLN A 155 -1.29 -20.79 -12.29
CA GLN A 155 -2.69 -20.78 -12.75
C GLN A 155 -3.41 -19.46 -12.50
N MET A 156 -2.77 -18.53 -11.78
CA MET A 156 -3.34 -17.21 -11.52
C MET A 156 -3.37 -16.36 -12.79
N GLN A 157 -4.35 -15.46 -12.84
CA GLN A 157 -4.45 -14.45 -13.90
C GLN A 157 -3.23 -13.54 -13.85
N GLU A 158 -2.79 -13.07 -15.01
CA GLU A 158 -1.51 -12.38 -15.12
C GLU A 158 -1.47 -11.08 -14.30
N LEU A 159 -2.56 -10.31 -14.27
CA LEU A 159 -2.71 -9.12 -13.43
C LEU A 159 -2.54 -9.44 -11.92
N ASP A 160 -2.99 -10.61 -11.48
CA ASP A 160 -2.90 -11.03 -10.08
C ASP A 160 -1.47 -11.43 -9.72
N ARG A 161 -0.77 -12.11 -10.66
CA ARG A 161 0.66 -12.39 -10.53
C ARG A 161 1.50 -11.12 -10.51
N TRP A 162 1.13 -10.13 -11.33
CA TRP A 162 1.80 -8.84 -11.39
C TRP A 162 1.69 -8.10 -10.05
N VAL A 163 0.50 -8.03 -9.44
CA VAL A 163 0.38 -7.33 -8.14
C VAL A 163 1.11 -8.07 -7.02
N LEU A 164 1.23 -9.40 -7.11
CA LEU A 164 2.05 -10.20 -6.19
C LEU A 164 3.55 -9.93 -6.36
N HIS A 165 4.04 -9.72 -7.59
CA HIS A 165 5.39 -9.22 -7.82
C HIS A 165 5.60 -7.86 -7.14
N GLN A 166 4.68 -6.91 -7.36
CA GLN A 166 4.74 -5.58 -6.73
C GLN A 166 4.74 -5.67 -5.20
N LEU A 167 3.98 -6.62 -4.62
CA LEU A 167 3.96 -6.88 -3.18
C LEU A 167 5.33 -7.37 -2.65
N GLN A 168 6.05 -8.20 -3.41
CA GLN A 168 7.39 -8.65 -3.03
C GLN A 168 8.41 -7.52 -3.10
N GLU A 169 8.31 -6.66 -4.12
CA GLU A 169 9.13 -5.45 -4.23
C GLU A 169 8.88 -4.49 -3.07
N LEU A 170 7.62 -4.29 -2.68
CA LEU A 170 7.24 -3.54 -1.49
C LEU A 170 7.87 -4.16 -0.24
N SER A 171 7.66 -5.46 -0.02
CA SER A 171 8.12 -6.17 1.17
C SER A 171 9.64 -6.06 1.34
N ALA A 172 10.39 -6.33 0.27
CA ALA A 172 11.84 -6.22 0.27
C ALA A 172 12.31 -4.80 0.63
N ARG A 173 11.62 -3.77 0.13
CA ARG A 173 11.95 -2.36 0.42
C ARG A 173 11.64 -1.98 1.87
N VAL A 174 10.46 -2.36 2.36
CA VAL A 174 10.00 -2.04 3.73
C VAL A 174 10.85 -2.77 4.77
N LEU A 175 11.19 -4.04 4.56
CA LEU A 175 12.05 -4.80 5.46
C LEU A 175 13.44 -4.16 5.59
N ARG A 176 14.06 -3.80 4.46
CA ARG A 176 15.34 -3.06 4.48
C ARG A 176 15.23 -1.69 5.17
N ALA A 177 14.10 -1.00 5.00
CA ALA A 177 13.88 0.27 5.67
C ALA A 177 13.78 0.09 7.20
N TYR A 178 13.14 -0.98 7.69
CA TYR A 178 13.16 -1.31 9.12
C TYR A 178 14.57 -1.61 9.63
N GLU A 179 15.35 -2.41 8.90
CA GLU A 179 16.74 -2.72 9.28
C GLU A 179 17.63 -1.47 9.38
N LYS A 180 17.35 -0.47 8.55
CA LYS A 180 18.10 0.80 8.51
C LYS A 180 17.50 1.91 9.37
N PHE A 181 16.41 1.64 10.08
CA PHE A 181 15.65 2.66 10.80
C PHE A 181 15.16 3.81 9.90
N GLU A 182 14.82 3.54 8.64
CA GLU A 182 14.30 4.52 7.66
C GLU A 182 12.75 4.51 7.66
N PHE A 183 12.12 4.88 8.78
CA PHE A 183 10.67 4.73 8.95
C PHE A 183 9.82 5.54 7.96
N HIS A 184 10.30 6.68 7.48
CA HIS A 184 9.61 7.49 6.47
C HIS A 184 9.48 6.73 5.14
N VAL A 185 10.48 5.91 4.81
CA VAL A 185 10.43 5.01 3.64
C VAL A 185 9.35 3.96 3.85
N VAL A 186 9.20 3.40 5.05
CA VAL A 186 8.11 2.45 5.36
C VAL A 186 6.75 3.10 5.13
N TYR A 187 6.52 4.28 5.73
CA TYR A 187 5.26 5.01 5.57
C TYR A 187 4.94 5.28 4.09
N HIS A 188 5.87 5.89 3.35
CA HIS A 188 5.63 6.27 1.97
C HIS A 188 5.38 5.07 1.07
N ASN A 189 6.12 3.97 1.23
CA ASN A 189 5.92 2.78 0.41
C ASN A 189 4.58 2.09 0.72
N LEU A 190 4.19 1.96 1.99
CA LEU A 190 2.88 1.39 2.36
C LEU A 190 1.72 2.25 1.82
N HIS A 191 1.80 3.57 2.01
CA HIS A 191 0.78 4.50 1.50
C HIS A 191 0.69 4.44 -0.03
N ASN A 192 1.83 4.55 -0.72
CA ASN A 192 1.86 4.56 -2.18
C ASN A 192 1.35 3.25 -2.76
N PHE A 193 1.71 2.10 -2.19
CA PHE A 193 1.19 0.82 -2.65
C PHE A 193 -0.34 0.73 -2.50
N CYS A 194 -0.88 1.18 -1.35
CA CYS A 194 -2.34 1.21 -1.16
C CYS A 194 -3.05 2.12 -2.16
N VAL A 195 -2.47 3.27 -2.49
CA VAL A 195 -3.11 4.29 -3.34
C VAL A 195 -2.91 4.01 -4.82
N LEU A 196 -1.67 3.81 -5.25
CA LEU A 196 -1.27 3.73 -6.65
C LEU A 196 -1.51 2.31 -7.18
N ASP A 197 -0.79 1.31 -6.65
CA ASP A 197 -0.84 -0.07 -7.14
C ASP A 197 -2.20 -0.73 -6.86
N LEU A 198 -2.73 -0.58 -5.65
CA LEU A 198 -3.99 -1.20 -5.25
C LEU A 198 -5.20 -0.37 -5.67
N SER A 199 -5.49 0.74 -4.99
CA SER A 199 -6.77 1.43 -5.12
C SER A 199 -7.03 2.01 -6.51
N SER A 200 -6.02 2.60 -7.16
CA SER A 200 -6.20 3.30 -8.44
C SER A 200 -6.01 2.42 -9.68
N PHE A 201 -5.49 1.20 -9.48
CA PHE A 201 -5.13 0.29 -10.55
C PHE A 201 -5.71 -1.11 -10.31
N TYR A 202 -5.03 -1.93 -9.51
CA TYR A 202 -5.39 -3.35 -9.37
C TYR A 202 -6.82 -3.56 -8.90
N LEU A 203 -7.19 -2.99 -7.75
CA LEU A 203 -8.51 -3.15 -7.14
C LEU A 203 -9.62 -2.55 -7.98
N ASP A 204 -9.34 -1.51 -8.79
CA ASP A 204 -10.33 -0.87 -9.66
C ASP A 204 -10.62 -1.72 -10.91
N ILE A 205 -9.58 -2.29 -11.52
CA ILE A 205 -9.69 -3.19 -12.67
C ILE A 205 -10.46 -4.45 -12.29
N ILE A 206 -10.17 -5.05 -11.13
CA ILE A 206 -10.74 -6.35 -10.77
C ILE A 206 -12.16 -6.27 -10.20
N LYS A 207 -12.74 -5.07 -9.97
CA LYS A 207 -14.11 -4.93 -9.41
C LYS A 207 -15.13 -5.69 -10.24
N ASP A 208 -15.06 -5.52 -11.56
CA ASP A 208 -15.95 -6.19 -12.50
C ASP A 208 -15.87 -7.71 -12.32
N ARG A 209 -14.65 -8.26 -12.24
CA ARG A 209 -14.42 -9.68 -12.01
C ARG A 209 -14.92 -10.14 -10.64
N LEU A 210 -14.65 -9.39 -9.56
CA LEU A 210 -15.05 -9.74 -8.19
C LEU A 210 -16.57 -9.76 -8.00
N TYR A 211 -17.29 -8.83 -8.63
CA TYR A 211 -18.72 -8.63 -8.42
C TYR A 211 -19.61 -9.37 -9.41
N THR A 212 -19.10 -9.66 -10.61
CA THR A 212 -19.93 -10.22 -11.69
C THR A 212 -19.63 -11.69 -11.98
N SER A 213 -18.45 -12.19 -11.61
CA SER A 213 -18.11 -13.60 -11.79
C SER A 213 -18.85 -14.51 -10.80
N PRO A 214 -19.07 -15.79 -11.15
CA PRO A 214 -19.51 -16.81 -10.20
C PRO A 214 -18.57 -16.92 -9.00
N LYS A 215 -19.12 -17.26 -7.82
CA LYS A 215 -18.36 -17.30 -6.55
C LYS A 215 -17.14 -18.21 -6.61
N THR A 216 -17.26 -19.36 -7.27
CA THR A 216 -16.24 -20.41 -7.40
C THR A 216 -15.44 -20.31 -8.69
N SER A 217 -15.59 -19.25 -9.48
CA SER A 217 -14.84 -19.13 -10.74
C SER A 217 -13.35 -18.98 -10.47
N MET A 218 -12.52 -19.65 -11.28
CA MET A 218 -11.05 -19.57 -11.16
C MET A 218 -10.54 -18.12 -11.23
N ALA A 219 -11.13 -17.31 -12.11
CA ALA A 219 -10.75 -15.91 -12.25
C ALA A 219 -11.03 -15.09 -10.96
N ARG A 220 -12.16 -15.35 -10.28
CA ARG A 220 -12.47 -14.70 -9.00
C ARG A 220 -11.59 -15.22 -7.88
N ARG A 221 -11.35 -16.54 -7.81
CA ARG A 221 -10.48 -17.15 -6.80
C ARG A 221 -9.01 -16.73 -6.94
N SER A 222 -8.53 -16.52 -8.16
CA SER A 222 -7.22 -15.92 -8.45
C SER A 222 -7.11 -14.53 -7.82
N ALA A 223 -8.11 -13.68 -8.03
CA ALA A 223 -8.18 -12.34 -7.43
C ALA A 223 -8.12 -12.39 -5.90
N GLN A 224 -8.95 -13.26 -5.30
CA GLN A 224 -9.05 -13.40 -3.84
C GLN A 224 -7.76 -13.99 -3.24
N THR A 225 -7.10 -14.90 -3.94
CA THR A 225 -5.78 -15.43 -3.55
C THR A 225 -4.76 -14.30 -3.43
N ALA A 226 -4.63 -13.46 -4.48
CA ALA A 226 -3.75 -12.30 -4.42
C ALA A 226 -4.14 -11.30 -3.33
N MET A 227 -5.44 -11.00 -3.18
CA MET A 227 -5.94 -10.09 -2.15
C MET A 227 -5.66 -10.58 -0.72
N ASN A 228 -5.72 -11.90 -0.49
CA ASN A 228 -5.41 -12.51 0.79
C ASN A 228 -3.91 -12.39 1.12
N GLU A 229 -3.03 -12.72 0.18
CA GLU A 229 -1.58 -12.56 0.32
C GLU A 229 -1.18 -11.09 0.55
N ILE A 230 -1.79 -10.17 -0.18
CA ILE A 230 -1.60 -8.72 -0.01
C ILE A 230 -2.02 -8.28 1.39
N LEU A 231 -3.21 -8.67 1.85
CA LEU A 231 -3.71 -8.27 3.15
C LEU A 231 -2.83 -8.81 4.28
N GLU A 232 -2.46 -10.09 4.23
CA GLU A 232 -1.58 -10.73 5.22
C GLU A 232 -0.23 -10.02 5.31
N THR A 233 0.38 -9.74 4.16
CA THR A 233 1.67 -9.07 4.09
C THR A 233 1.58 -7.62 4.59
N LEU A 234 0.59 -6.86 4.13
CA LEU A 234 0.41 -5.45 4.52
C LEU A 234 0.19 -5.30 6.02
N VAL A 235 -0.65 -6.14 6.62
CA VAL A 235 -0.97 -6.08 8.06
C VAL A 235 0.27 -6.32 8.91
N ARG A 236 1.09 -7.31 8.54
CA ARG A 236 2.37 -7.57 9.22
C ARG A 236 3.36 -6.42 9.03
N LEU A 237 3.52 -5.92 7.80
CA LEU A 237 4.44 -4.82 7.50
C LEU A 237 4.06 -3.52 8.21
N MET A 238 2.76 -3.23 8.38
CA MET A 238 2.33 -1.99 9.03
C MET A 238 2.28 -2.08 10.56
N ALA A 239 2.23 -3.29 11.14
CA ALA A 239 2.05 -3.50 12.58
C ALA A 239 3.00 -2.71 13.50
N PRO A 240 4.30 -2.53 13.19
CA PRO A 240 5.19 -1.73 14.05
C PRO A 240 4.82 -0.23 14.09
N VAL A 241 4.17 0.29 13.05
CA VAL A 241 3.78 1.72 12.95
C VAL A 241 2.32 1.90 13.30
N LEU A 242 1.43 1.18 12.61
CA LEU A 242 -0.03 1.22 12.72
C LEU A 242 -0.56 0.12 13.64
N SER A 243 -0.10 0.07 14.89
CA SER A 243 -0.25 -1.12 15.74
C SER A 243 -1.68 -1.49 16.10
N PHE A 244 -2.55 -0.50 16.36
CA PHE A 244 -3.95 -0.79 16.72
C PHE A 244 -4.74 -1.21 15.49
N THR A 245 -4.50 -0.52 14.38
CA THR A 245 -5.18 -0.79 13.11
C THR A 245 -4.78 -2.15 12.54
N ALA A 246 -3.50 -2.51 12.60
CA ALA A 246 -3.01 -3.81 12.16
C ALA A 246 -3.65 -4.94 12.99
N ASP A 247 -3.73 -4.78 14.32
CA ASP A 247 -4.34 -5.77 15.19
C ASP A 247 -5.86 -5.88 14.98
N GLU A 248 -6.56 -4.75 14.80
CA GLU A 248 -7.99 -4.73 14.46
C GLU A 248 -8.25 -5.47 13.13
N ILE A 249 -7.45 -5.19 12.10
CA ILE A 249 -7.58 -5.90 10.81
C ILE A 249 -7.31 -7.39 11.01
N TRP A 250 -6.27 -7.75 11.75
CA TRP A 250 -5.88 -9.14 12.03
C TRP A 250 -7.03 -9.95 12.66
N GLN A 251 -7.77 -9.36 13.60
CA GLN A 251 -8.94 -9.99 14.23
C GLN A 251 -10.09 -10.23 13.24
N HIS A 252 -10.18 -9.46 12.16
CA HIS A 252 -11.19 -9.63 11.10
C HIS A 252 -10.74 -10.54 9.96
N MET A 253 -9.48 -10.95 9.91
CA MET A 253 -8.97 -11.86 8.89
C MET A 253 -9.38 -13.31 9.18
N LYS A 254 -9.64 -14.07 8.11
CA LYS A 254 -9.97 -15.49 8.19
C LYS A 254 -8.71 -16.37 8.20
N GLY A 255 -8.88 -17.62 8.63
CA GLY A 255 -7.84 -18.66 8.60
C GLY A 255 -7.78 -19.45 9.90
N ASN A 256 -7.66 -20.76 9.79
CA ASN A 256 -7.51 -21.64 10.95
C ASN A 256 -6.14 -21.39 11.61
N ARG A 257 -6.11 -21.38 12.96
CA ARG A 257 -4.86 -21.34 13.76
C ARG A 257 -4.01 -20.06 13.62
N ARG A 258 -4.65 -18.89 13.45
CA ARG A 258 -3.95 -17.60 13.60
C ARG A 258 -3.52 -17.38 15.05
N ALA A 259 -2.36 -16.74 15.22
CA ALA A 259 -1.99 -16.18 16.52
C ALA A 259 -3.03 -15.14 16.95
N GLU A 260 -3.16 -14.91 18.26
CA GLU A 260 -4.16 -13.99 18.82
C GLU A 260 -3.97 -12.54 18.37
N SER A 261 -2.73 -12.16 18.05
CA SER A 261 -2.37 -10.82 17.62
C SER A 261 -1.33 -10.87 16.50
N VAL A 262 -1.37 -9.90 15.60
CA VAL A 262 -0.31 -9.69 14.59
C VAL A 262 1.05 -9.45 15.25
N HIS A 263 1.08 -8.91 16.48
CA HIS A 263 2.31 -8.63 17.22
C HIS A 263 2.99 -9.88 17.78
N MET A 264 2.36 -11.06 17.63
CA MET A 264 2.92 -12.36 18.01
C MET A 264 3.51 -13.12 16.80
N VAL A 265 3.51 -12.53 15.61
CA VAL A 265 4.04 -13.15 14.40
C VAL A 265 5.14 -12.29 13.79
N THR A 266 6.02 -12.92 13.00
CA THR A 266 7.10 -12.23 12.31
C THR A 266 6.62 -11.63 10.99
N PHE A 267 7.43 -10.75 10.40
CA PHE A 267 7.25 -10.43 8.99
C PHE A 267 7.32 -11.69 8.12
N MET A 268 6.62 -11.68 6.99
CA MET A 268 6.75 -12.73 5.99
C MET A 268 8.06 -12.51 5.22
N PRO A 269 8.85 -13.58 4.99
CA PRO A 269 9.99 -13.48 4.09
C PRO A 269 9.52 -13.15 2.67
N VAL A 270 10.39 -12.49 1.90
CA VAL A 270 10.14 -12.25 0.47
C VAL A 270 10.04 -13.59 -0.24
N ARG A 271 8.96 -13.77 -1.00
CA ARG A 271 8.64 -14.98 -1.76
C ARG A 271 9.19 -14.83 -3.17
N GLU A 272 10.37 -15.37 -3.42
CA GLU A 272 11.03 -15.29 -4.72
C GLU A 272 10.20 -15.94 -5.84
N GLU A 273 9.32 -16.90 -5.53
CA GLU A 273 8.41 -17.49 -6.51
C GLU A 273 7.38 -16.51 -7.09
N TYR A 274 7.12 -15.38 -6.42
CA TYR A 274 6.23 -14.33 -6.91
C TYR A 274 6.97 -13.22 -7.66
N ARG A 275 8.30 -13.25 -7.69
CA ARG A 275 9.11 -12.24 -8.38
C ARG A 275 9.33 -12.62 -9.83
N ASP A 276 8.52 -12.03 -10.69
CA ASP A 276 8.65 -12.14 -12.14
C ASP A 276 8.99 -10.77 -12.78
N ALA A 277 10.28 -10.53 -13.03
CA ALA A 277 10.76 -9.26 -13.58
C ALA A 277 10.37 -9.06 -15.05
N GLU A 278 10.25 -10.15 -15.83
CA GLU A 278 9.81 -10.08 -17.22
C GLU A 278 8.33 -9.73 -17.29
N LEU A 279 7.51 -10.32 -16.43
CA LEU A 279 6.12 -9.92 -16.23
C LEU A 279 6.00 -8.46 -15.84
N ALA A 280 6.78 -8.00 -14.86
CA ALA A 280 6.75 -6.60 -14.41
C ALA A 280 7.08 -5.63 -15.56
N ALA A 281 8.12 -5.91 -16.34
CA ALA A 281 8.49 -5.10 -17.50
C ALA A 281 7.39 -5.06 -18.57
N ARG A 282 6.76 -6.20 -18.88
CA ARG A 282 5.62 -6.25 -19.82
C ARG A 282 4.44 -5.41 -19.32
N TRP A 283 4.11 -5.49 -18.04
CA TRP A 283 3.01 -4.72 -17.45
C TRP A 283 3.31 -3.24 -17.33
N GLU A 284 4.57 -2.84 -17.16
CA GLU A 284 4.95 -1.43 -17.18
C GLU A 284 4.54 -0.77 -18.51
N GLU A 285 4.73 -1.47 -19.63
CA GLU A 285 4.28 -1.00 -20.94
C GLU A 285 2.75 -0.90 -21.03
N ILE A 286 2.01 -1.92 -20.58
CA ILE A 286 0.54 -1.91 -20.57
C ILE A 286 0.00 -0.76 -19.70
N ILE A 287 0.61 -0.55 -18.53
CA ILE A 287 0.28 0.53 -17.61
C ILE A 287 0.57 1.90 -18.25
N SER A 288 1.65 2.02 -19.01
CA SER A 288 1.96 3.25 -19.75
C SER A 288 0.88 3.58 -20.78
N VAL A 289 0.40 2.58 -21.52
CA VAL A 289 -0.71 2.73 -22.48
C VAL A 289 -2.01 3.08 -21.75
N ARG A 290 -2.31 2.43 -20.62
CA ARG A 290 -3.47 2.77 -19.78
C ARG A 290 -3.46 4.22 -19.34
N LYS A 291 -2.30 4.77 -18.95
CA LYS A 291 -2.18 6.19 -18.54
C LYS A 291 -2.61 7.11 -19.68
N GLU A 292 -2.15 6.84 -20.90
CA GLU A 292 -2.52 7.61 -22.09
C GLU A 292 -4.01 7.45 -22.44
N VAL A 293 -4.56 6.23 -22.37
CA VAL A 293 -6.00 5.99 -22.57
C VAL A 293 -6.84 6.73 -21.54
N THR A 294 -6.44 6.70 -20.28
CA THR A 294 -7.13 7.41 -19.19
C THR A 294 -7.10 8.91 -19.41
N ARG A 295 -5.97 9.47 -19.88
CA ARG A 295 -5.87 10.90 -20.25
C ARG A 295 -6.90 11.28 -21.32
N VAL A 296 -7.03 10.47 -22.37
CA VAL A 296 -7.99 10.74 -23.46
C VAL A 296 -9.44 10.54 -22.99
N LEU A 297 -9.71 9.53 -22.14
CA LEU A 297 -11.03 9.34 -21.51
C LEU A 297 -11.43 10.55 -20.64
N GLU A 298 -10.50 11.11 -19.86
CA GLU A 298 -10.77 12.32 -19.07
C GLU A 298 -11.06 13.53 -19.96
N GLN A 299 -10.42 13.64 -21.13
CA GLN A 299 -10.74 14.69 -22.08
C GLN A 299 -12.14 14.52 -22.68
N ALA A 300 -12.50 13.29 -23.06
CA ALA A 300 -13.85 12.98 -23.56
C ALA A 300 -14.94 13.26 -22.50
N ARG A 301 -14.66 12.97 -21.22
CA ARG A 301 -15.53 13.37 -20.10
C ARG A 301 -15.70 14.89 -19.99
N LYS A 302 -14.61 15.65 -20.05
CA LYS A 302 -14.65 17.12 -20.01
C LYS A 302 -15.45 17.71 -21.18
N ASN A 303 -15.35 17.08 -22.34
CA ASN A 303 -16.10 17.44 -23.54
C ASN A 303 -17.57 16.99 -23.50
N LYS A 304 -17.99 16.25 -22.46
CA LYS A 304 -19.33 15.66 -22.30
C LYS A 304 -19.68 14.64 -23.40
N GLU A 305 -18.67 14.01 -24.00
CA GLU A 305 -18.86 12.93 -24.98
C GLU A 305 -19.21 11.61 -24.27
N ILE A 306 -18.68 11.40 -23.07
CA ILE A 306 -18.97 10.26 -22.18
C ILE A 306 -19.17 10.73 -20.74
N GLY A 307 -19.90 9.97 -19.94
CA GLY A 307 -20.03 10.21 -18.49
C GLY A 307 -19.07 9.33 -17.69
N HIS A 308 -19.34 8.03 -17.68
CA HIS A 308 -18.51 7.00 -17.06
C HIS A 308 -17.55 6.38 -18.10
N SER A 309 -16.43 5.78 -17.67
CA SER A 309 -15.46 5.18 -18.62
C SER A 309 -16.04 3.96 -19.33
N LEU A 310 -16.92 3.23 -18.65
CA LEU A 310 -17.72 2.15 -19.26
C LEU A 310 -18.67 2.65 -20.35
N ASP A 311 -19.00 3.95 -20.42
CA ASP A 311 -19.80 4.47 -21.54
C ASP A 311 -18.96 4.62 -22.82
N ALA A 312 -17.68 4.27 -22.80
CA ALA A 312 -16.74 4.46 -23.91
C ALA A 312 -16.41 3.17 -24.67
N THR A 313 -16.15 3.36 -25.96
CA THR A 313 -15.37 2.47 -26.83
C THR A 313 -14.04 3.14 -27.15
N VAL A 314 -12.95 2.39 -27.01
CA VAL A 314 -11.59 2.88 -27.30
C VAL A 314 -11.06 2.19 -28.55
N LYS A 315 -10.61 2.97 -29.52
CA LYS A 315 -9.80 2.45 -30.64
C LYS A 315 -8.35 2.82 -30.42
N LEU A 316 -7.47 1.83 -30.47
CA LEU A 316 -6.03 1.99 -30.36
C LEU A 316 -5.38 1.76 -31.73
N GLY A 317 -4.85 2.83 -32.31
CA GLY A 317 -3.98 2.78 -33.48
C GLY A 317 -2.55 2.53 -33.03
N LEU A 318 -1.98 1.40 -33.47
CA LEU A 318 -0.72 0.90 -32.93
C LEU A 318 0.31 0.70 -34.04
N SER A 319 1.56 1.07 -33.77
CA SER A 319 2.70 0.62 -34.59
C SER A 319 2.81 -0.90 -34.55
N LYS A 320 3.58 -1.48 -35.49
CA LYS A 320 3.80 -2.94 -35.54
C LYS A 320 4.39 -3.48 -34.24
N GLU A 321 5.31 -2.73 -33.61
CA GLU A 321 5.90 -3.15 -32.33
C GLU A 321 4.87 -3.16 -31.20
N LEU A 322 4.08 -2.09 -31.05
CA LEU A 322 3.06 -2.02 -29.99
C LEU A 322 1.92 -3.02 -30.22
N MET A 323 1.53 -3.24 -31.47
CA MET A 323 0.52 -4.23 -31.85
C MET A 323 0.95 -5.63 -31.40
N ALA A 324 2.20 -6.03 -31.67
CA ALA A 324 2.72 -7.33 -31.26
C ALA A 324 2.70 -7.53 -29.73
N LYS A 325 2.85 -6.45 -28.96
CA LYS A 325 2.86 -6.49 -27.49
C LYS A 325 1.47 -6.46 -26.86
N LEU A 326 0.52 -5.73 -27.45
CA LEU A 326 -0.84 -5.56 -26.90
C LEU A 326 -1.84 -6.60 -27.43
N ALA A 327 -1.63 -7.16 -28.62
CA ALA A 327 -2.51 -8.18 -29.20
C ALA A 327 -2.77 -9.37 -28.27
N PRO A 328 -1.78 -9.91 -27.53
CA PRO A 328 -2.03 -11.00 -26.59
C PRO A 328 -3.04 -10.67 -25.48
N TYR A 329 -3.25 -9.39 -25.18
CA TYR A 329 -4.15 -8.93 -24.12
C TYR A 329 -5.48 -8.39 -24.66
N ALA A 330 -5.76 -8.51 -25.96
CA ALA A 330 -6.90 -7.86 -26.61
C ALA A 330 -8.24 -8.03 -25.86
N ASP A 331 -8.50 -9.24 -25.34
CA ASP A 331 -9.72 -9.57 -24.60
C ASP A 331 -9.77 -8.95 -23.19
N GLU A 332 -8.60 -8.67 -22.60
CA GLU A 332 -8.42 -8.11 -21.25
C GLU A 332 -8.32 -6.59 -21.25
N LEU A 333 -7.90 -5.97 -22.36
CA LEU A 333 -7.67 -4.52 -22.44
C LEU A 333 -8.90 -3.70 -22.04
N ARG A 334 -10.10 -4.16 -22.36
CA ARG A 334 -11.34 -3.48 -21.92
C ARG A 334 -11.45 -3.40 -20.39
N SER A 335 -11.05 -4.45 -19.68
CA SER A 335 -11.04 -4.49 -18.21
C SER A 335 -9.88 -3.67 -17.66
N ILE A 336 -8.70 -3.75 -18.27
CA ILE A 336 -7.52 -2.98 -17.87
C ILE A 336 -7.77 -1.46 -17.98
N PHE A 337 -8.45 -1.03 -19.05
CA PHE A 337 -8.79 0.39 -19.27
C PHE A 337 -10.14 0.80 -18.66
N ILE A 338 -10.91 -0.17 -18.15
CA ILE A 338 -12.24 0.04 -17.53
C ILE A 338 -13.19 0.74 -18.52
N VAL A 339 -13.30 0.18 -19.72
CA VAL A 339 -14.17 0.63 -20.82
C VAL A 339 -15.01 -0.53 -21.35
N SER A 340 -16.02 -0.24 -22.16
CA SER A 340 -16.90 -1.31 -22.66
C SER A 340 -16.28 -2.14 -23.78
N SER A 341 -15.50 -1.52 -24.65
CA SER A 341 -14.80 -2.21 -25.72
C SER A 341 -13.49 -1.52 -26.09
N VAL A 342 -12.54 -2.33 -26.58
CA VAL A 342 -11.27 -1.88 -27.13
C VAL A 342 -11.10 -2.53 -28.50
N GLU A 343 -10.78 -1.72 -29.50
CA GLU A 343 -10.47 -2.18 -30.86
C GLU A 343 -9.01 -1.85 -31.17
N LEU A 344 -8.26 -2.85 -31.62
CA LEU A 344 -6.85 -2.70 -32.01
C LEU A 344 -6.76 -2.55 -33.52
N ILE A 345 -6.17 -1.45 -33.98
CA ILE A 345 -6.09 -1.07 -35.38
C ILE A 345 -4.63 -0.75 -35.72
N SER A 346 -4.20 -1.08 -36.94
CA SER A 346 -2.90 -0.60 -37.43
C SER A 346 -2.88 0.92 -37.43
N MET A 347 -1.75 1.52 -37.05
CA MET A 347 -1.60 2.98 -37.02
C MET A 347 -1.90 3.62 -38.38
N ASP A 348 -1.53 2.96 -39.47
CA ASP A 348 -1.71 3.44 -40.84
C ASP A 348 -3.18 3.42 -41.28
N ASP A 349 -3.99 2.53 -40.71
CA ASP A 349 -5.41 2.34 -41.07
C ASP A 349 -6.34 3.18 -40.18
N MET A 350 -5.82 3.82 -39.12
CA MET A 350 -6.62 4.55 -38.16
C MET A 350 -6.81 6.02 -38.55
N GLU A 351 -8.01 6.35 -38.99
CA GLU A 351 -8.45 7.74 -39.19
C GLU A 351 -8.83 8.42 -37.87
N GLY A 352 -8.48 9.70 -37.71
CA GLY A 352 -8.79 10.48 -36.49
C GLY A 352 -8.07 9.96 -35.23
N GLY A 353 -8.43 10.50 -34.06
CA GLY A 353 -7.79 10.15 -32.79
C GLY A 353 -6.56 11.01 -32.47
N GLN A 354 -6.19 11.00 -31.18
CA GLN A 354 -5.09 11.77 -30.63
C GLN A 354 -3.82 10.93 -30.64
N LEU A 355 -2.74 11.45 -31.22
CA LEU A 355 -1.41 10.84 -31.12
C LEU A 355 -0.89 11.02 -29.68
N SER A 356 -0.29 9.97 -29.11
CA SER A 356 0.37 10.09 -27.81
C SER A 356 1.70 10.84 -27.95
N GLU A 357 1.92 11.83 -27.08
CA GLU A 357 3.20 12.52 -26.98
C GLU A 357 4.23 11.69 -26.19
N ALA A 358 3.76 10.85 -25.26
CA ALA A 358 4.61 10.05 -24.39
C ALA A 358 5.03 8.72 -25.02
N ILE A 359 4.20 8.14 -25.88
CA ILE A 359 4.42 6.81 -26.48
C ILE A 359 4.41 6.93 -28.01
N PRO A 360 5.58 6.95 -28.67
CA PRO A 360 5.66 6.90 -30.11
C PRO A 360 4.95 5.66 -30.67
N GLY A 361 4.20 5.84 -31.75
CA GLY A 361 3.47 4.73 -32.37
C GLY A 361 2.08 4.43 -31.77
N LEU A 362 1.61 5.24 -30.81
CA LEU A 362 0.29 5.09 -30.18
C LEU A 362 -0.66 6.23 -30.57
N LYS A 363 -1.83 5.87 -31.11
CA LYS A 363 -2.95 6.77 -31.41
C LYS A 363 -4.20 6.28 -30.70
N ILE A 364 -4.95 7.18 -30.07
CA ILE A 364 -6.10 6.83 -29.25
C ILE A 364 -7.33 7.63 -29.70
N LEU A 365 -8.42 6.93 -29.99
CA LEU A 365 -9.72 7.53 -30.24
C LEU A 365 -10.72 6.96 -29.24
N VAL A 366 -11.42 7.87 -28.57
CA VAL A 366 -12.51 7.55 -27.65
C VAL A 366 -13.81 7.99 -28.30
N SER A 367 -14.82 7.14 -28.23
CA SER A 367 -16.19 7.46 -28.63
C SER A 367 -17.19 6.88 -27.62
N ALA A 368 -18.39 7.45 -27.55
CA ALA A 368 -19.47 6.84 -26.79
C ALA A 368 -19.81 5.45 -27.36
N SER A 369 -20.09 4.49 -26.49
CA SER A 369 -20.50 3.16 -26.90
C SER A 369 -21.92 3.19 -27.47
N ALA A 370 -22.09 2.61 -28.66
CA ALA A 370 -23.39 2.48 -29.32
C ALA A 370 -24.22 1.29 -28.81
N ALA A 371 -23.58 0.36 -28.09
CA ALA A 371 -24.24 -0.82 -27.57
C ALA A 371 -25.13 -0.46 -26.35
N PRO A 372 -26.23 -1.19 -26.11
CA PRO A 372 -27.02 -1.02 -24.88
C PRO A 372 -26.20 -1.32 -23.63
N LYS A 373 -26.58 -0.75 -22.48
CA LYS A 373 -25.89 -0.91 -21.19
C LYS A 373 -26.45 -2.11 -20.41
N CYS A 374 -25.58 -3.01 -19.94
CA CYS A 374 -25.98 -4.11 -19.06
C CYS A 374 -26.30 -3.59 -17.65
N GLU A 375 -27.47 -3.91 -17.10
CA GLU A 375 -27.88 -3.42 -15.78
C GLU A 375 -27.08 -4.02 -14.61
N ARG A 376 -26.41 -5.16 -14.82
CA ARG A 376 -25.61 -5.85 -13.79
C ARG A 376 -24.15 -5.41 -13.76
N CYS A 377 -23.43 -5.48 -14.88
CA CYS A 377 -22.00 -5.14 -14.94
C CYS A 377 -21.70 -3.75 -15.51
N TRP A 378 -22.73 -3.04 -16.01
CA TRP A 378 -22.64 -1.69 -16.59
C TRP A 378 -21.80 -1.59 -17.87
N VAL A 379 -21.25 -2.69 -18.35
CA VAL A 379 -20.62 -2.79 -19.67
C VAL A 379 -21.69 -2.70 -20.75
N HIS A 380 -21.39 -1.94 -21.79
CA HIS A 380 -22.19 -1.84 -23.00
C HIS A 380 -21.85 -3.00 -23.94
N ASP A 381 -22.84 -3.80 -24.32
CA ASP A 381 -22.62 -5.06 -25.03
C ASP A 381 -23.79 -5.39 -25.97
N ASN A 382 -23.49 -5.79 -27.21
CA ASN A 382 -24.50 -6.09 -28.22
C ASN A 382 -25.26 -7.40 -27.97
N THR A 383 -24.86 -8.19 -26.96
CA THR A 383 -25.55 -9.41 -26.57
C THR A 383 -26.78 -9.19 -25.68
N ILE A 384 -27.00 -7.96 -25.22
CA ILE A 384 -28.19 -7.61 -24.41
C ILE A 384 -29.45 -7.77 -25.26
N GLY A 385 -30.51 -8.30 -24.65
CA GLY A 385 -31.76 -8.65 -25.32
C GLY A 385 -31.78 -10.04 -25.96
N GLN A 386 -30.66 -10.80 -25.95
CA GLN A 386 -30.61 -12.17 -26.50
C GLN A 386 -31.16 -13.23 -25.53
N SER A 387 -31.28 -12.93 -24.23
CA SER A 387 -31.87 -13.84 -23.24
C SER A 387 -33.32 -13.45 -22.96
N GLU A 388 -34.26 -14.39 -23.10
CA GLU A 388 -35.67 -14.17 -22.77
C GLU A 388 -35.89 -13.98 -21.26
N GLU A 389 -35.14 -14.71 -20.43
CA GLU A 389 -35.25 -14.65 -18.95
C GLU A 389 -34.62 -13.38 -18.36
N HIS A 390 -33.57 -12.88 -19.01
CA HIS A 390 -32.78 -11.73 -18.55
C HIS A 390 -32.51 -10.73 -19.68
N PRO A 391 -33.54 -10.01 -20.15
CA PRO A 391 -33.45 -9.18 -21.37
C PRO A 391 -32.53 -7.96 -21.21
N THR A 392 -32.29 -7.47 -19.99
CA THR A 392 -31.44 -6.30 -19.70
C THR A 392 -29.97 -6.64 -19.42
N LEU A 393 -29.60 -7.93 -19.51
CA LEU A 393 -28.26 -8.41 -19.16
C LEU A 393 -27.47 -8.86 -20.40
N CYS A 394 -26.16 -8.63 -20.38
CA CYS A 394 -25.26 -9.17 -21.39
C CYS A 394 -25.04 -10.68 -21.17
N LYS A 395 -24.63 -11.38 -22.24
CA LYS A 395 -24.41 -12.84 -22.22
C LYS A 395 -23.52 -13.29 -21.06
N ARG A 396 -22.40 -12.60 -20.81
CA ARG A 396 -21.49 -12.91 -19.70
C ARG A 396 -22.19 -12.89 -18.34
N CYS A 397 -23.07 -11.91 -18.12
CA CYS A 397 -23.81 -11.80 -16.87
C CYS A 397 -24.89 -12.87 -16.73
N VAL A 398 -25.54 -13.24 -17.83
CA VAL A 398 -26.51 -14.35 -17.88
C VAL A 398 -25.83 -15.68 -17.57
N ASP A 399 -24.71 -15.98 -18.24
CA ASP A 399 -23.92 -17.21 -18.02
C ASP A 399 -23.47 -17.31 -16.55
N ALA A 400 -23.02 -16.19 -15.97
CA ALA A 400 -22.61 -16.15 -14.58
C ALA A 400 -23.77 -16.38 -13.60
N LEU A 401 -24.98 -15.84 -13.87
CA LEU A 401 -26.16 -16.10 -13.03
C LEU A 401 -26.60 -17.56 -13.12
N GLY A 402 -26.54 -18.17 -14.30
CA GLY A 402 -26.87 -19.58 -14.49
C GLY A 402 -25.97 -20.54 -13.71
N GLN A 403 -24.76 -20.10 -13.33
CA GLN A 403 -23.84 -20.86 -12.47
C GLN A 403 -24.03 -20.57 -10.97
N ILE A 404 -24.61 -19.42 -10.61
CA ILE A 404 -24.89 -19.05 -9.21
C ILE A 404 -26.23 -19.65 -8.74
N GLY A 405 -27.17 -19.87 -9.66
CA GLY A 405 -28.48 -20.48 -9.39
C GLY A 405 -28.47 -22.02 -9.27
N LYS A 406 -27.29 -22.65 -9.39
CA LYS A 406 -27.04 -24.06 -9.09
C LYS A 406 -26.21 -24.16 -7.83
#